data_AF-A0AA35PSP3-F1
#
_entry.id   AF-A0AA35PSP3-F1
#
_cell.length_a   1.000
_cell.length_b   1.000
_cell.length_c   1.000
_cell.angle_alpha   90.00
_cell.angle_beta   90.00
_cell.angle_gamma   90.00
#
_symmetry.space_group_name_H-M   'P 1'
#
loop_
_entity.id
_entity.type
_entity.pdbx_description
1 polymer ?
#
loop_
_entity_poly.entity_id
_entity_poly.type
_entity_poly.pdbx_seq_one_letter_code
_entity_poly.pdbx_strand_id
1 'polypeptide(L)'
;MENIEDISADGYPTAEQPRLNDGQESPHPWTGVSTTISMLFTRTMKLCRNFHFKVKQQSLVSADDLSAALGLIGEAKAMEQRLLQFTVSRPVEETGDQRTPCGHLVNVAEAYRLADLVTRRLPNRVSTGQGNTRTAGDHVIIPLGLHLVEILKQLPTDSGSRMTQPLLCITASTGLRFTSSNTIPDIEEWDMSAYVSRLCRADEDPERLSSLSISDLEIGNARQFLLGRLNALEMVLPSRPVIVAKNLIKSIWNAYDNGRPTGNNVHWIDIMERQSLQSLFG
;
A
#
# COMPACT_ATOMS: atom_id res chain seq x y z
N MET A 1 -28.98 57.70 22.64
CA MET A 1 -27.72 56.95 22.83
C MET A 1 -28.12 55.58 23.31
N GLU A 2 -28.18 54.63 22.38
CA GLU A 2 -28.57 53.25 22.63
C GLU A 2 -27.39 52.41 22.13
N ASN A 3 -26.78 51.67 23.06
CA ASN A 3 -25.54 50.94 22.85
C ASN A 3 -25.78 49.73 21.96
N ILE A 4 -24.96 49.61 20.90
CA ILE A 4 -24.89 48.43 20.06
C ILE A 4 -23.89 47.48 20.72
N GLU A 5 -24.38 46.34 21.23
CA GLU A 5 -23.52 45.26 21.74
C GLU A 5 -22.93 44.45 20.57
N ASP A 6 -21.62 44.24 20.65
CA ASP A 6 -20.78 43.57 19.68
C ASP A 6 -20.92 42.03 19.80
N ILE A 7 -21.62 41.40 18.85
CA ILE A 7 -21.89 39.95 18.81
C ILE A 7 -20.70 39.24 18.12
N SER A 8 -19.49 39.39 18.66
CA SER A 8 -18.28 38.74 18.12
C SER A 8 -17.52 37.91 19.16
N ALA A 9 -18.19 37.45 20.22
CA ALA A 9 -17.58 36.59 21.23
C ALA A 9 -18.28 35.23 21.34
N ASP A 10 -18.46 34.55 20.21
CA ASP A 10 -18.75 33.10 20.23
C ASP A 10 -17.47 32.36 20.61
N GLY A 11 -17.27 32.23 21.92
CA GLY A 11 -16.23 31.43 22.56
C GLY A 11 -16.48 29.93 22.42
N TYR A 12 -16.59 29.43 21.18
CA TYR A 12 -16.47 27.99 20.95
C TYR A 12 -15.01 27.60 21.15
N PRO A 13 -14.71 26.65 22.06
CA PRO A 13 -13.36 26.12 22.18
C PRO A 13 -12.97 25.53 20.82
N THR A 14 -11.92 26.08 20.20
CA THR A 14 -11.23 25.41 19.11
C THR A 14 -10.84 24.04 19.64
N ALA A 15 -11.40 22.98 19.04
CA ALA A 15 -11.27 21.60 19.49
C ALA A 15 -9.86 21.34 20.04
N GLU A 16 -9.75 21.15 21.35
CA GLU A 16 -8.51 20.67 21.95
C GLU A 16 -8.11 19.41 21.21
N GLN A 17 -6.90 19.39 20.65
CA GLN A 17 -6.32 18.17 20.11
C GLN A 17 -6.32 17.15 21.25
N PRO A 18 -7.06 16.03 21.14
CA PRO A 18 -7.08 15.04 22.20
C PRO A 18 -5.64 14.60 22.44
N ARG A 19 -5.16 14.73 23.68
CA ARG A 19 -3.94 14.04 24.09
C ARG A 19 -4.22 12.55 23.91
N LEU A 20 -3.67 11.99 22.84
CA LEU A 20 -3.86 10.60 22.43
C LEU A 20 -3.38 9.70 23.57
N ASN A 21 -4.29 8.93 24.15
CA ASN A 21 -3.93 7.82 25.03
C ASN A 21 -3.23 6.75 24.17
N ASP A 22 -2.06 6.30 24.63
CA ASP A 22 -1.20 5.37 23.91
C ASP A 22 -1.91 4.05 23.56
N GLY A 23 -2.00 3.78 22.25
CA GLY A 23 -2.18 2.44 21.68
C GLY A 23 -3.56 2.12 21.07
N GLN A 24 -4.61 2.86 21.42
CA GLN A 24 -5.98 2.48 21.04
C GLN A 24 -6.80 3.68 20.56
N GLU A 25 -7.10 3.72 19.26
CA GLU A 25 -7.97 4.75 18.67
C GLU A 25 -9.23 4.12 18.06
N SER A 26 -10.36 4.77 18.29
CA SER A 26 -11.61 4.44 17.62
C SER A 26 -11.62 4.99 16.19
N PRO A 27 -12.15 4.23 15.22
CA PRO A 27 -12.43 4.74 13.88
C PRO A 27 -13.31 6.00 13.94
N HIS A 28 -13.02 6.97 13.07
CA HIS A 28 -13.85 8.17 12.97
C HIS A 28 -15.30 7.79 12.55
N PRO A 29 -16.33 8.34 13.21
CA PRO A 29 -17.72 7.85 13.09
C PRO A 29 -18.34 8.01 11.69
N TRP A 30 -17.80 8.88 10.83
CA TRP A 30 -18.32 9.11 9.47
C TRP A 30 -17.44 8.59 8.34
N THR A 31 -16.16 8.38 8.58
CA THR A 31 -15.19 8.02 7.53
C THR A 31 -14.56 6.66 7.76
N GLY A 32 -14.60 6.16 8.99
CA GLY A 32 -13.98 4.90 9.40
C GLY A 32 -12.46 4.95 9.46
N VAL A 33 -11.85 6.11 9.21
CA VAL A 33 -10.39 6.27 9.29
C VAL A 33 -10.10 7.26 10.41
N SER A 34 -9.31 6.85 11.41
CA SER A 34 -8.82 7.80 12.40
C SER A 34 -7.91 8.85 11.74
N THR A 35 -7.96 10.07 12.27
CA THR A 35 -7.08 11.19 11.88
C THR A 35 -5.60 10.78 11.95
N THR A 36 -5.21 10.00 12.95
CA THR A 36 -3.82 9.57 13.13
C THR A 36 -3.37 8.62 12.02
N ILE A 37 -4.17 7.60 11.68
CA ILE A 37 -3.84 6.67 10.59
C ILE A 37 -3.77 7.40 9.25
N SER A 38 -4.74 8.29 8.97
CA SER A 38 -4.74 9.10 7.75
C SER A 38 -3.52 10.01 7.65
N MET A 39 -3.10 10.62 8.78
CA MET A 39 -1.91 11.46 8.86
C MET A 39 -0.63 10.66 8.64
N LEU A 40 -0.52 9.49 9.27
CA LEU A 40 0.63 8.58 9.10
C LEU A 40 0.73 8.12 7.65
N PHE A 41 -0.37 7.65 7.06
CA PHE A 41 -0.42 7.23 5.66
C PHE A 41 0.00 8.36 4.71
N THR A 42 -0.49 9.58 4.93
CA THR A 42 -0.11 10.75 4.13
C THR A 42 1.38 11.09 4.27
N ARG A 43 1.94 10.98 5.48
CA ARG A 43 3.37 11.19 5.73
C ARG A 43 4.21 10.13 5.03
N THR A 44 3.83 8.85 5.12
CA THR A 44 4.50 7.75 4.39
C THR A 44 4.49 8.01 2.89
N MET A 45 3.33 8.38 2.33
CA MET A 45 3.20 8.72 0.91
C MET A 45 4.13 9.85 0.48
N LYS A 46 4.20 10.94 1.26
CA LYS A 46 5.11 12.07 1.00
C LYS A 46 6.57 11.65 1.11
N LEU A 47 6.91 10.85 2.12
CA LEU A 47 8.25 10.35 2.33
C LEU A 47 8.70 9.48 1.15
N CYS A 48 7.86 8.53 0.70
CA CYS A 48 8.15 7.70 -0.46
C CYS A 48 8.32 8.55 -1.73
N ARG A 49 7.45 9.54 -1.98
CA ARG A 49 7.60 10.47 -3.11
C ARG A 49 8.93 11.23 -3.05
N ASN A 50 9.26 11.81 -1.90
CA ASN A 50 10.49 12.58 -1.70
C ASN A 50 11.73 11.70 -1.90
N PHE A 51 11.70 10.48 -1.38
CA PHE A 51 12.78 9.51 -1.54
C PHE A 51 13.01 9.19 -3.03
N HIS A 52 11.94 8.84 -3.75
CA HIS A 52 12.02 8.50 -5.17
C HIS A 52 12.45 9.69 -6.05
N PHE A 53 11.96 10.88 -5.74
CA PHE A 53 12.36 12.10 -6.43
C PHE A 53 13.87 12.36 -6.28
N LYS A 54 14.40 12.25 -5.04
CA LYS A 54 15.84 12.43 -4.77
C LYS A 54 16.69 11.38 -5.46
N VAL A 55 16.30 10.10 -5.36
CA VAL A 55 17.03 8.99 -6.00
C VAL A 55 17.05 9.13 -7.52
N LYS A 56 15.97 9.59 -8.14
CA LYS A 56 15.84 9.76 -9.60
C LYS A 56 16.66 10.95 -10.14
N GLN A 57 16.92 11.98 -9.33
CA GLN A 57 17.69 13.16 -9.75
C GLN A 57 19.21 13.00 -9.63
N GLN A 58 19.72 11.93 -9.00
CA GLN A 58 21.13 11.82 -8.65
C GLN A 58 21.92 10.98 -9.67
N SER A 59 22.90 11.62 -10.33
CA SER A 59 23.90 10.99 -11.21
C SER A 59 25.19 10.58 -10.47
N LEU A 60 25.48 11.18 -9.32
CA LEU A 60 26.66 10.91 -8.48
C LEU A 60 26.23 11.04 -7.01
N VAL A 61 26.48 10.00 -6.20
CA VAL A 61 26.04 9.96 -4.80
C VAL A 61 27.02 10.75 -3.93
N SER A 62 26.60 11.90 -3.40
CA SER A 62 27.37 12.64 -2.39
C SER A 62 27.20 12.03 -0.99
N ALA A 63 28.14 12.28 -0.08
CA ALA A 63 28.03 11.88 1.32
C ALA A 63 26.81 12.52 2.01
N ASP A 64 26.48 13.76 1.64
CA ASP A 64 25.30 14.47 2.15
C ASP A 64 24.00 13.81 1.68
N ASP A 65 23.95 13.34 0.44
CA ASP A 65 22.79 12.63 -0.12
C ASP A 65 22.55 11.29 0.58
N LEU A 66 23.62 10.57 0.90
CA LEU A 66 23.54 9.34 1.67
C LEU A 66 23.01 9.61 3.08
N SER A 67 23.47 10.68 3.74
CA SER A 67 22.98 11.06 5.08
C SER A 67 21.48 11.40 5.05
N ALA A 68 21.01 12.12 4.04
CA ALA A 68 19.61 12.46 3.86
C ALA A 68 18.75 11.22 3.57
N ALA A 69 19.23 10.28 2.75
CA ALA A 69 18.56 9.02 2.48
C ALA A 69 18.43 8.15 3.74
N LEU A 70 19.50 8.07 4.56
CA LEU A 70 19.47 7.37 5.84
C LEU A 70 18.49 8.00 6.84
N GLY A 71 18.39 9.33 6.85
CA GLY A 71 17.38 10.06 7.64
C GLY A 71 15.95 9.68 7.26
N LEU A 72 15.63 9.64 5.96
CA LEU A 72 14.30 9.22 5.46
C LEU A 72 13.99 7.76 5.82
N ILE A 73 14.98 6.87 5.76
CA ILE A 73 14.82 5.47 6.19
C ILE A 73 14.55 5.39 7.70
N GLY A 74 15.24 6.20 8.50
CA GLY A 74 15.03 6.29 9.95
C GLY A 74 13.62 6.75 10.30
N GLU A 75 13.13 7.80 9.66
CA GLU A 75 11.77 8.32 9.85
C GLU A 75 10.71 7.26 9.49
N ALA A 76 10.91 6.54 8.39
CA ALA A 76 9.99 5.48 7.97
C ALA A 76 9.96 4.29 8.94
N LYS A 77 11.10 3.91 9.54
CA LYS A 77 11.14 2.88 10.59
C LYS A 77 10.42 3.31 11.85
N ALA A 78 10.54 4.58 12.25
CA ALA A 78 9.81 5.10 13.40
C ALA A 78 8.29 5.08 13.14
N MET A 79 7.84 5.41 11.94
CA MET A 79 6.42 5.30 11.56
C MET A 79 5.92 3.85 11.58
N GLU A 80 6.71 2.90 11.07
CA GLU A 80 6.39 1.46 11.14
C GLU A 80 6.16 1.01 12.58
N GLN A 81 7.07 1.34 13.50
CA GLN A 81 6.95 0.93 14.91
C GLN A 81 5.66 1.46 15.54
N ARG A 82 5.27 2.70 15.21
CA ARG A 82 4.02 3.30 15.69
C ARG A 82 2.79 2.59 15.12
N LEU A 83 2.81 2.19 13.86
CA LEU A 83 1.70 1.45 13.23
C LEU A 83 1.57 0.01 13.74
N LEU A 84 2.69 -0.63 14.09
CA LEU A 84 2.68 -1.97 14.67
C LEU A 84 2.10 -1.98 16.09
N GLN A 85 2.28 -0.87 16.83
CA GLN A 85 1.66 -0.67 18.16
C GLN A 85 0.20 -0.21 18.08
N PHE A 86 -0.22 0.27 16.91
CA PHE A 86 -1.57 0.76 16.70
C PHE A 86 -2.58 -0.38 16.69
N THR A 87 -3.56 -0.32 17.59
CA THR A 87 -4.70 -1.25 17.62
C THR A 87 -5.99 -0.50 17.27
N VAL A 88 -6.70 -0.99 16.25
CA VAL A 88 -8.04 -0.49 15.90
C VAL A 88 -9.02 -1.00 16.94
N SER A 89 -9.70 -0.10 17.64
CA SER A 89 -10.76 -0.51 18.56
C SER A 89 -12.15 -0.35 18.00
N ARG A 90 -13.03 -1.27 18.38
CA ARG A 90 -14.44 -1.19 18.00
C ARG A 90 -15.10 0.01 18.70
N PRO A 91 -15.82 0.87 17.97
CA PRO A 91 -16.63 1.92 18.59
C PRO A 91 -17.63 1.32 19.59
N VAL A 92 -17.90 2.04 20.68
CA VAL A 92 -18.81 1.61 21.75
C VAL A 92 -20.28 1.62 21.30
N GLU A 93 -20.63 2.50 20.37
CA GLU A 93 -21.98 2.68 19.85
C GLU A 93 -22.07 2.25 18.38
N GLU A 94 -23.26 1.81 17.95
CA GLU A 94 -23.53 1.46 16.55
C GLU A 94 -23.81 2.73 15.74
N THR A 95 -23.43 2.75 14.46
CA THR A 95 -23.55 3.96 13.60
C THR A 95 -24.99 4.39 13.33
N GLY A 96 -25.96 3.49 13.49
CA GLY A 96 -27.34 3.70 13.06
C GLY A 96 -27.57 3.68 11.54
N ASP A 97 -26.51 3.53 10.73
CA ASP A 97 -26.59 3.42 9.27
C ASP A 97 -26.47 1.96 8.83
N GLN A 98 -27.53 1.41 8.26
CA GLN A 98 -27.53 0.04 7.73
C GLN A 98 -26.54 -0.15 6.57
N ARG A 99 -26.19 0.92 5.83
CA ARG A 99 -25.18 0.85 4.76
C ARG A 99 -23.75 0.98 5.28
N THR A 100 -23.55 1.45 6.51
CA THR A 100 -22.20 1.66 7.06
C THR A 100 -22.15 1.28 8.54
N PRO A 101 -22.44 0.01 8.89
CA PRO A 101 -22.31 -0.45 10.27
C PRO A 101 -20.89 -0.26 10.80
N CYS A 102 -20.72 -0.24 12.13
CA CYS A 102 -19.43 -0.06 12.80
C CYS A 102 -18.37 -1.06 12.33
N GLY A 103 -18.79 -2.27 11.94
CA GLY A 103 -17.89 -3.26 11.35
C GLY A 103 -17.22 -2.78 10.07
N HIS A 104 -17.92 -2.05 9.19
CA HIS A 104 -17.32 -1.46 8.01
C HIS A 104 -16.28 -0.40 8.37
N LEU A 105 -16.54 0.41 9.40
CA LEU A 105 -15.60 1.44 9.86
C LEU A 105 -14.33 0.83 10.46
N VAL A 106 -14.45 -0.22 11.26
CA VAL A 106 -13.31 -0.98 11.81
C VAL A 106 -12.49 -1.60 10.68
N ASN A 107 -13.15 -2.23 9.71
CA ASN A 107 -12.49 -2.82 8.54
C ASN A 107 -11.75 -1.76 7.71
N VAL A 108 -12.33 -0.57 7.53
CA VAL A 108 -11.66 0.55 6.85
C VAL A 108 -10.43 1.02 7.63
N ALA A 109 -10.53 1.19 8.94
CA ALA A 109 -9.38 1.59 9.78
C ALA A 109 -8.24 0.58 9.68
N GLU A 110 -8.56 -0.72 9.78
CA GLU A 110 -7.57 -1.79 9.68
C GLU A 110 -6.97 -1.86 8.27
N ALA A 111 -7.79 -1.68 7.23
CA ALA A 111 -7.32 -1.63 5.86
C ALA A 111 -6.31 -0.49 5.63
N TYR A 112 -6.53 0.71 6.21
CA TYR A 112 -5.56 1.81 6.12
C TYR A 112 -4.28 1.53 6.88
N ARG A 113 -4.36 0.88 8.06
CA ARG A 113 -3.17 0.45 8.82
C ARG A 113 -2.30 -0.49 7.98
N LEU A 114 -2.91 -1.49 7.35
CA LEU A 114 -2.22 -2.42 6.45
C LEU A 114 -1.71 -1.74 5.19
N ALA A 115 -2.50 -0.85 4.59
CA ALA A 115 -2.12 -0.11 3.40
C ALA A 115 -0.87 0.74 3.63
N ASP A 116 -0.72 1.34 4.80
CA ASP A 116 0.47 2.10 5.17
C ASP A 116 1.72 1.20 5.26
N LEU A 117 1.58 0.02 5.89
CA LEU A 117 2.65 -0.98 5.96
C LEU A 117 3.07 -1.50 4.58
N VAL A 118 2.12 -1.76 3.68
CA VAL A 118 2.38 -2.19 2.30
C VAL A 118 3.07 -1.10 1.47
N THR A 119 2.61 0.15 1.62
CA THR A 119 3.08 1.30 0.83
C THR A 119 4.51 1.71 1.18
N ARG A 120 4.93 1.45 2.42
CA ARG A 120 6.28 1.72 2.93
C ARG A 120 7.30 0.69 2.43
N ARG A 121 7.17 0.23 1.18
CA ARG A 121 8.19 -0.51 0.45
C ARG A 121 9.34 0.44 0.06
N LEU A 122 9.93 1.11 1.05
CA LEU A 122 11.21 1.78 0.84
C LEU A 122 12.23 0.70 0.49
N PRO A 123 13.11 0.94 -0.49
CA PRO A 123 14.16 0.00 -0.80
C PRO A 123 14.97 -0.21 0.48
N ASN A 124 14.82 -1.39 1.05
CA ASN A 124 15.58 -1.78 2.21
C ASN A 124 17.03 -1.83 1.73
N ARG A 125 17.78 -0.78 2.09
CA ARG A 125 19.23 -0.60 1.95
C ARG A 125 19.67 -0.13 0.56
N VAL A 126 20.05 1.14 0.49
CA VAL A 126 21.26 1.53 -0.23
C VAL A 126 22.40 0.74 0.45
N SER A 127 22.87 -0.36 -0.16
CA SER A 127 24.25 -0.86 -0.01
C SER A 127 24.47 -2.21 -0.71
N THR A 128 25.50 -2.23 -1.55
CA THR A 128 26.47 -3.32 -1.76
C THR A 128 25.92 -4.70 -2.19
N GLY A 129 25.91 -4.94 -3.51
CA GLY A 129 26.62 -6.09 -4.10
C GLY A 129 26.23 -7.53 -3.75
N GLN A 130 25.09 -7.84 -3.14
CA GLN A 130 24.68 -9.24 -2.91
C GLN A 130 23.27 -9.55 -3.46
N GLY A 131 23.24 -10.41 -4.48
CA GLY A 131 22.13 -10.64 -5.40
C GLY A 131 20.96 -11.52 -4.93
N ASN A 132 20.50 -11.44 -3.68
CA ASN A 132 19.33 -12.21 -3.22
C ASN A 132 18.26 -11.39 -2.47
N THR A 133 18.25 -10.06 -2.62
CA THR A 133 17.36 -9.15 -1.85
C THR A 133 15.89 -9.13 -2.30
N ARG A 134 15.55 -9.74 -3.45
CA ARG A 134 14.18 -9.79 -3.97
C ARG A 134 13.23 -10.55 -3.04
N THR A 135 13.68 -11.68 -2.49
CA THR A 135 12.81 -12.63 -1.76
C THR A 135 12.47 -12.19 -0.33
N ALA A 136 13.37 -11.48 0.35
CA ALA A 136 13.19 -11.15 1.77
C ALA A 136 12.10 -10.10 2.02
N GLY A 137 11.99 -9.08 1.16
CA GLY A 137 10.94 -8.05 1.28
C GLY A 137 9.57 -8.53 0.80
N ASP A 138 9.54 -9.33 -0.26
CA ASP A 138 8.28 -9.86 -0.81
C ASP A 138 7.58 -10.84 0.14
N HIS A 139 8.34 -11.59 0.95
CA HIS A 139 7.80 -12.51 1.95
C HIS A 139 6.92 -11.81 3.02
N VAL A 140 7.15 -10.53 3.30
CA VAL A 140 6.34 -9.77 4.26
C VAL A 140 5.21 -9.02 3.55
N ILE A 141 5.46 -8.50 2.35
CA ILE A 141 4.51 -7.62 1.65
C ILE A 141 3.37 -8.39 0.98
N ILE A 142 3.63 -9.57 0.41
CA ILE A 142 2.60 -10.38 -0.25
C ILE A 142 1.49 -10.77 0.74
N PRO A 143 1.79 -11.33 1.93
CA PRO A 143 0.76 -11.65 2.92
C PRO A 143 -0.04 -10.42 3.37
N LEU A 144 0.61 -9.26 3.53
CA LEU A 144 -0.08 -8.01 3.88
C LEU A 144 -1.03 -7.55 2.77
N GLY A 145 -0.62 -7.65 1.50
CA GLY A 145 -1.45 -7.34 0.35
C GLY A 145 -2.66 -8.28 0.22
N LEU A 146 -2.44 -9.59 0.42
CA LEU A 146 -3.52 -10.59 0.45
C LEU A 146 -4.49 -10.36 1.63
N HIS A 147 -3.97 -10.02 2.80
CA HIS A 147 -4.79 -9.70 3.96
C HIS A 147 -5.63 -8.44 3.74
N LEU A 148 -5.06 -7.40 3.12
CA LEU A 148 -5.79 -6.20 2.73
C LEU A 148 -6.93 -6.52 1.73
N VAL A 149 -6.70 -7.45 0.79
CA VAL A 149 -7.74 -7.95 -0.11
C VAL A 149 -8.86 -8.66 0.65
N GLU A 150 -8.53 -9.44 1.68
CA GLU A 150 -9.52 -10.12 2.51
C GLU A 150 -10.41 -9.13 3.27
N ILE A 151 -9.84 -8.05 3.80
CA ILE A 151 -10.63 -6.98 4.42
C ILE A 151 -11.53 -6.28 3.38
N LEU A 152 -11.01 -6.03 2.17
CA LEU A 152 -11.81 -5.42 1.09
C LEU A 152 -12.98 -6.31 0.64
N LYS A 153 -12.88 -7.64 0.73
CA LYS A 153 -14.03 -8.53 0.46
C LYS A 153 -15.17 -8.34 1.46
N GLN A 154 -14.84 -8.02 2.71
CA GLN A 154 -15.82 -7.77 3.77
C GLN A 154 -16.45 -6.36 3.69
N LEU A 155 -15.91 -5.47 2.86
CA LEU A 155 -16.48 -4.15 2.63
C LEU A 155 -17.38 -4.20 1.39
N PRO A 156 -18.67 -3.89 1.47
CA PRO A 156 -19.54 -3.77 0.31
C PRO A 156 -19.25 -2.52 -0.54
N THR A 157 -19.56 -2.55 -1.83
CA THR A 157 -19.36 -1.38 -2.74
C THR A 157 -20.42 -0.30 -2.56
N ASP A 158 -21.58 -0.64 -2.02
CA ASP A 158 -22.68 0.26 -1.70
C ASP A 158 -22.55 0.91 -0.31
N SER A 159 -21.55 0.48 0.47
CA SER A 159 -21.28 1.06 1.78
C SER A 159 -21.01 2.57 1.71
N GLY A 160 -21.34 3.32 2.76
CA GLY A 160 -21.01 4.75 2.85
C GLY A 160 -19.49 5.01 2.84
N SER A 161 -18.67 4.03 3.22
CA SER A 161 -17.20 4.13 3.16
C SER A 161 -16.60 3.81 1.79
N ARG A 162 -17.41 3.56 0.75
CA ARG A 162 -16.94 3.18 -0.60
C ARG A 162 -15.87 4.10 -1.22
N MET A 163 -15.82 5.37 -0.84
CA MET A 163 -14.83 6.34 -1.35
C MET A 163 -13.40 6.04 -0.91
N THR A 164 -13.21 5.27 0.16
CA THR A 164 -11.88 4.87 0.66
C THR A 164 -11.30 3.67 -0.10
N GLN A 165 -12.17 2.84 -0.67
CA GLN A 165 -11.80 1.57 -1.28
C GLN A 165 -10.87 1.70 -2.52
N PRO A 166 -10.99 2.71 -3.43
CA PRO A 166 -10.11 2.82 -4.59
C PRO A 166 -8.62 2.93 -4.23
N LEU A 167 -8.30 3.73 -3.21
CA LEU A 167 -6.93 3.90 -2.74
C LEU A 167 -6.41 2.59 -2.12
N LEU A 168 -7.24 1.92 -1.30
CA LEU A 168 -6.91 0.62 -0.71
C LEU A 168 -6.71 -0.46 -1.77
N CYS A 169 -7.45 -0.43 -2.88
CA CYS A 169 -7.25 -1.34 -4.01
C CYS A 169 -5.91 -1.09 -4.70
N ILE A 170 -5.51 0.17 -4.88
CA ILE A 170 -4.20 0.53 -5.43
C ILE A 170 -3.09 0.02 -4.51
N THR A 171 -3.16 0.32 -3.20
CA THR A 171 -2.12 -0.07 -2.25
C THR A 171 -2.00 -1.59 -2.15
N ALA A 172 -3.12 -2.33 -2.05
CA ALA A 172 -3.12 -3.79 -2.10
C ALA A 172 -2.42 -4.32 -3.37
N SER A 173 -2.71 -3.72 -4.53
CA SER A 173 -2.13 -4.13 -5.82
C SER A 173 -0.61 -4.06 -5.85
N THR A 174 0.01 -3.15 -5.08
CA THR A 174 1.48 -3.01 -4.99
C THR A 174 2.16 -4.18 -4.26
N GLY A 175 1.40 -4.91 -3.42
CA GLY A 175 1.90 -6.09 -2.71
C GLY A 175 1.70 -7.41 -3.47
N LEU A 176 0.86 -7.44 -4.51
CA LEU A 176 0.50 -8.64 -5.25
C LEU A 176 1.48 -8.93 -6.40
N ARG A 177 2.65 -9.46 -6.08
CA ARG A 177 3.70 -9.85 -7.05
C ARG A 177 3.81 -11.37 -7.11
N PHE A 178 3.81 -11.92 -8.32
CA PHE A 178 4.07 -13.34 -8.50
C PHE A 178 5.47 -13.69 -7.97
N THR A 179 5.53 -14.77 -7.22
CA THR A 179 6.75 -15.29 -6.59
C THR A 179 7.59 -16.08 -7.58
N SER A 180 6.94 -16.66 -8.59
CA SER A 180 7.60 -17.41 -9.64
C SER A 180 8.18 -16.51 -10.72
N SER A 181 9.50 -16.44 -10.78
CA SER A 181 10.22 -16.23 -12.04
C SER A 181 10.15 -17.52 -12.87
N ASN A 182 8.94 -17.94 -13.25
CA ASN A 182 8.69 -19.05 -14.19
C ASN A 182 8.55 -18.53 -15.63
N THR A 183 9.28 -17.46 -15.99
CA THR A 183 9.77 -17.40 -17.36
C THR A 183 10.70 -18.59 -17.53
N ILE A 184 10.22 -19.63 -18.20
CA ILE A 184 11.09 -20.38 -19.11
C ILE A 184 11.52 -19.30 -20.10
N PRO A 185 12.76 -18.78 -20.04
CA PRO A 185 13.19 -17.87 -21.09
C PRO A 185 13.17 -18.65 -22.40
N ASP A 186 12.87 -17.94 -23.50
CA ASP A 186 13.00 -18.50 -24.84
C ASP A 186 14.32 -19.29 -24.94
N ILE A 187 14.22 -20.47 -25.56
CA ILE A 187 15.18 -21.58 -25.53
C ILE A 187 16.59 -21.21 -26.04
N GLU A 188 16.81 -19.99 -26.52
CA GLU A 188 17.99 -19.63 -27.31
C GLU A 188 19.21 -19.17 -26.50
N GLU A 189 19.11 -18.94 -25.18
CA GLU A 189 20.25 -18.38 -24.44
C GLU A 189 20.33 -18.83 -22.96
N TRP A 190 20.66 -20.11 -22.72
CA TRP A 190 21.03 -20.58 -21.38
C TRP A 190 22.48 -21.03 -21.26
N ASP A 191 23.17 -20.44 -20.28
CA ASP A 191 24.32 -21.02 -19.61
C ASP A 191 23.85 -22.30 -18.89
N MET A 192 24.37 -23.45 -19.32
CA MET A 192 24.06 -24.79 -18.79
C MET A 192 24.17 -24.87 -17.26
N SER A 193 24.99 -24.01 -16.65
CA SER A 193 25.13 -23.86 -15.19
C SER A 193 23.82 -23.47 -14.48
N ALA A 194 23.03 -22.57 -15.08
CA ALA A 194 21.77 -22.09 -14.51
C ALA A 194 20.66 -23.15 -14.59
N TYR A 195 20.65 -23.94 -15.67
CA TYR A 195 19.71 -25.05 -15.84
C TYR A 195 19.98 -26.18 -14.83
N VAL A 196 21.25 -26.58 -14.69
CA VAL A 196 21.66 -27.59 -13.72
C VAL A 196 21.36 -27.13 -12.29
N SER A 197 21.64 -25.86 -11.95
CA SER A 197 21.26 -25.30 -10.63
C SER A 197 19.75 -25.34 -10.37
N ARG A 198 18.91 -25.21 -11.39
CA ARG A 198 17.44 -25.26 -11.25
C ARG A 198 16.93 -26.69 -11.07
N LEU A 199 17.47 -27.64 -11.82
CA LEU A 199 17.16 -29.06 -11.65
C LEU A 199 17.62 -29.57 -10.28
N CYS A 200 18.81 -29.20 -9.82
CA CYS A 200 19.28 -29.54 -8.48
C CYS A 200 18.37 -28.98 -7.37
N ARG A 201 17.77 -27.79 -7.55
CA ARG A 201 16.81 -27.23 -6.59
C ARG A 201 15.44 -27.91 -6.60
N ALA A 202 15.02 -28.46 -7.74
CA ALA A 202 13.74 -29.17 -7.86
C ALA A 202 13.80 -30.58 -7.25
N ASP A 203 14.99 -31.18 -7.21
CA ASP A 203 15.23 -32.50 -6.60
C ASP A 203 15.30 -32.43 -5.06
N GLU A 204 15.60 -31.25 -4.49
CA GLU A 204 15.79 -31.06 -3.04
C GLU A 204 14.49 -30.80 -2.24
N ASP A 205 13.40 -30.28 -2.83
CA ASP A 205 12.16 -29.98 -2.07
C ASP A 205 10.88 -29.81 -2.95
N PRO A 206 10.10 -30.88 -3.22
CA PRO A 206 8.87 -30.80 -3.99
C PRO A 206 7.74 -30.00 -3.30
N GLU A 207 7.76 -29.85 -1.98
CA GLU A 207 6.75 -29.07 -1.23
C GLU A 207 6.92 -27.55 -1.40
N ARG A 208 8.13 -27.10 -1.74
CA ARG A 208 8.36 -25.69 -2.08
C ARG A 208 7.74 -25.30 -3.42
N LEU A 209 7.76 -26.19 -4.41
CA LEU A 209 7.15 -25.91 -5.72
C LEU A 209 5.62 -25.87 -5.63
N SER A 210 5.02 -26.75 -4.84
CA SER A 210 3.58 -26.74 -4.60
C SER A 210 3.12 -25.50 -3.83
N SER A 211 3.84 -25.08 -2.78
CA SER A 211 3.53 -23.86 -2.03
C SER A 211 3.70 -22.57 -2.85
N LEU A 212 4.70 -22.51 -3.74
CA LEU A 212 4.86 -21.40 -4.70
C LEU A 212 3.67 -21.33 -5.68
N SER A 213 3.26 -22.48 -6.22
CA SER A 213 2.11 -22.57 -7.13
C SER A 213 0.80 -22.16 -6.44
N ILE A 214 0.62 -22.48 -5.16
CA ILE A 214 -0.56 -22.07 -4.37
C ILE A 214 -0.56 -20.54 -4.17
N SER A 215 0.59 -19.98 -3.79
CA SER A 215 0.73 -18.53 -3.57
C SER A 215 0.44 -17.73 -4.84
N ASP A 216 0.92 -18.18 -5.99
CA ASP A 216 0.67 -17.51 -7.27
C ASP A 216 -0.81 -17.59 -7.68
N LEU A 217 -1.51 -18.70 -7.39
CA LEU A 217 -2.95 -18.80 -7.61
C LEU A 217 -3.73 -17.82 -6.73
N GLU A 218 -3.37 -17.70 -5.45
CA GLU A 218 -3.97 -16.73 -4.52
C GLU A 218 -3.75 -15.29 -4.99
N ILE A 219 -2.54 -14.97 -5.45
CA ILE A 219 -2.20 -13.66 -6.05
C ILE A 219 -3.07 -13.40 -7.28
N GLY A 220 -3.20 -14.39 -8.18
CA GLY A 220 -4.04 -14.28 -9.38
C GLY A 220 -5.50 -13.97 -9.03
N ASN A 221 -6.07 -14.71 -8.08
CA ASN A 221 -7.44 -14.52 -7.60
C ASN A 221 -7.63 -13.14 -6.94
N ALA A 222 -6.66 -12.70 -6.14
CA ALA A 222 -6.66 -11.39 -5.50
C ALA A 222 -6.62 -10.25 -6.53
N ARG A 223 -5.78 -10.36 -7.57
CA ARG A 223 -5.73 -9.38 -8.68
C ARG A 223 -7.06 -9.29 -9.43
N GLN A 224 -7.70 -10.45 -9.73
CA GLN A 224 -9.03 -10.47 -10.37
C GLN A 224 -10.10 -9.81 -9.49
N PHE A 225 -10.10 -10.11 -8.20
CA PHE A 225 -11.00 -9.47 -7.25
C PHE A 225 -10.85 -7.94 -7.24
N LEU A 226 -9.62 -7.42 -7.18
CA LEU A 226 -9.37 -5.98 -7.16
C LEU A 226 -9.83 -5.27 -8.44
N LEU A 227 -9.64 -5.89 -9.60
CA LEU A 227 -10.18 -5.37 -10.86
C LEU A 227 -11.71 -5.37 -10.86
N GLY A 228 -12.34 -6.47 -10.46
CA GLY A 228 -13.79 -6.58 -10.33
C GLY A 228 -14.35 -5.55 -9.36
N ARG A 229 -13.66 -5.33 -8.24
CA ARG A 229 -14.00 -4.32 -7.23
C ARG A 229 -13.98 -2.90 -7.81
N LEU A 230 -12.92 -2.52 -8.53
CA LEU A 230 -12.85 -1.21 -9.15
C LEU A 230 -13.90 -1.04 -10.27
N ASN A 231 -14.21 -2.09 -11.03
CA ASN A 231 -15.31 -2.04 -12.01
C ASN A 231 -16.66 -1.76 -11.33
N ALA A 232 -16.94 -2.40 -10.19
CA ALA A 232 -18.15 -2.16 -9.43
C ALA A 232 -18.18 -0.75 -8.82
N LEU A 233 -17.04 -0.26 -8.31
CA LEU A 233 -16.91 1.11 -7.78
C LEU A 233 -17.08 2.18 -8.86
N GLU A 234 -16.67 1.91 -10.11
CA GLU A 234 -16.85 2.82 -11.25
C GLU A 234 -18.34 3.12 -11.51
N MET A 235 -19.25 2.20 -11.17
CA MET A 235 -20.69 2.38 -11.32
C MET A 235 -21.32 3.27 -10.25
N VAL A 236 -20.66 3.44 -9.10
CA VAL A 236 -21.21 4.15 -7.93
C VAL A 236 -20.40 5.38 -7.52
N LEU A 237 -19.23 5.60 -8.13
CA LEU A 237 -18.32 6.71 -7.88
C LEU A 237 -18.07 7.51 -9.18
N PRO A 238 -17.51 8.74 -9.09
CA PRO A 238 -17.03 9.44 -10.26
C PRO A 238 -16.06 8.57 -11.07
N SER A 239 -16.40 8.30 -12.32
CA SER A 239 -15.73 7.28 -13.15
C SER A 239 -14.27 7.62 -13.43
N ARG A 240 -13.95 8.89 -13.70
CA ARG A 240 -12.59 9.31 -14.11
C ARG A 240 -11.50 8.91 -13.10
N PRO A 241 -11.59 9.24 -11.80
CA PRO A 241 -10.63 8.76 -10.80
C PRO A 241 -10.50 7.23 -10.72
N VAL A 242 -11.61 6.50 -10.87
CA VAL A 242 -11.63 5.02 -10.80
C VAL A 242 -10.99 4.40 -12.05
N ILE A 243 -11.20 4.98 -13.23
CA ILE A 243 -10.53 4.58 -14.49
C ILE A 243 -9.01 4.76 -14.35
N VAL A 244 -8.56 5.90 -13.80
CA VAL A 244 -7.13 6.13 -13.56
C VAL A 244 -6.57 5.08 -12.58
N ALA A 245 -7.28 4.76 -11.51
CA ALA A 245 -6.90 3.70 -10.57
C ALA A 245 -6.77 2.33 -11.27
N LYS A 246 -7.74 1.96 -12.12
CA LYS A 246 -7.73 0.71 -12.91
C LYS A 246 -6.52 0.65 -13.84
N ASN A 247 -6.23 1.74 -14.53
CA ASN A 247 -5.07 1.81 -15.43
C ASN A 247 -3.77 1.69 -14.63
N LEU A 248 -3.68 2.34 -13.47
CA LEU A 248 -2.50 2.28 -12.61
C LEU A 248 -2.23 0.85 -12.11
N ILE A 249 -3.23 0.13 -11.60
CA ILE A 249 -3.01 -1.24 -11.11
C ILE A 249 -2.59 -2.20 -12.24
N LYS A 250 -3.15 -2.04 -13.45
CA LYS A 250 -2.75 -2.81 -14.64
C LYS A 250 -1.30 -2.52 -15.00
N SER A 251 -0.90 -1.25 -14.98
CA SER A 251 0.48 -0.85 -15.27
C SER A 251 1.46 -1.32 -14.21
N ILE A 252 1.07 -1.32 -12.93
CA ILE A 252 1.85 -1.89 -11.83
C ILE A 252 2.11 -3.37 -12.08
N TRP A 253 1.06 -4.16 -12.32
CA TRP A 253 1.20 -5.60 -12.58
C TRP A 253 1.97 -5.88 -13.86
N ASN A 254 1.71 -5.15 -14.93
CA ASN A 254 2.48 -5.27 -16.17
C ASN A 254 3.99 -5.02 -15.94
N ALA A 255 4.35 -4.05 -15.11
CA ALA A 255 5.75 -3.79 -14.75
C ALA A 255 6.34 -4.87 -13.83
N TYR A 256 5.53 -5.45 -12.94
CA TYR A 256 5.97 -6.55 -12.07
C TYR A 256 6.18 -7.86 -12.84
N ASP A 257 5.30 -8.14 -13.80
CA ASP A 257 5.27 -9.41 -14.52
C ASP A 257 6.29 -9.41 -15.68
N ASN A 258 6.51 -8.26 -16.34
CA ASN A 258 7.47 -8.12 -17.44
C ASN A 258 8.81 -7.48 -17.04
N GLY A 259 9.00 -7.13 -15.76
CA GLY A 259 10.21 -6.48 -15.28
C GLY A 259 11.44 -7.40 -15.41
N ARG A 260 12.48 -6.94 -16.12
CA ARG A 260 13.75 -7.67 -16.23
C ARG A 260 14.35 -7.91 -14.82
N PRO A 261 15.01 -9.06 -14.57
CA PRO A 261 15.68 -9.35 -13.29
C PRO A 261 16.82 -8.38 -12.92
N THR A 262 17.24 -7.51 -13.84
CA THR A 262 18.37 -6.60 -13.71
C THR A 262 17.98 -5.35 -12.90
N GLY A 263 17.95 -5.50 -11.58
CA GLY A 263 18.39 -4.50 -10.60
C GLY A 263 17.49 -3.30 -10.28
N ASN A 264 16.66 -2.80 -11.21
CA ASN A 264 15.78 -1.66 -10.91
C ASN A 264 14.41 -2.14 -10.45
N ASN A 265 14.24 -2.26 -9.13
CA ASN A 265 12.93 -2.52 -8.53
C ASN A 265 12.00 -1.34 -8.84
N VAL A 266 11.12 -1.51 -9.82
CA VAL A 266 10.19 -0.45 -10.25
C VAL A 266 9.17 -0.22 -9.14
N HIS A 267 9.21 0.97 -8.54
CA HIS A 267 8.23 1.37 -7.53
C HIS A 267 6.97 1.93 -8.19
N TRP A 268 5.81 1.71 -7.58
CA TRP A 268 4.53 2.08 -8.16
C TRP A 268 4.35 3.59 -8.35
N ILE A 269 4.98 4.41 -7.50
CA ILE A 269 5.01 5.88 -7.64
C ILE A 269 5.73 6.27 -8.94
N ASP A 270 6.81 5.59 -9.29
CA ASP A 270 7.53 5.87 -10.54
C ASP A 270 6.68 5.51 -11.76
N ILE A 271 5.90 4.43 -11.69
CA ILE A 271 4.95 4.02 -12.74
C ILE A 271 3.86 5.07 -12.89
N MET A 272 3.29 5.51 -11.77
CA MET A 272 2.26 6.54 -11.73
C MET A 272 2.74 7.84 -12.39
N GLU A 273 3.96 8.29 -12.07
CA GLU A 273 4.56 9.48 -12.69
C GLU A 273 4.84 9.30 -14.18
N ARG A 274 5.53 8.21 -14.56
CA ARG A 274 5.95 7.97 -15.95
C ARG A 274 4.79 7.86 -16.93
N GLN A 275 3.65 7.33 -16.47
CA GLN A 275 2.46 7.15 -17.31
C GLN A 275 1.39 8.22 -17.08
N SER A 276 1.71 9.26 -16.30
CA SER A 276 0.78 10.35 -15.97
C SER A 276 -0.55 9.84 -15.37
N LEU A 277 -0.49 8.76 -14.59
CA LEU A 277 -1.65 8.14 -13.93
C LEU A 277 -1.87 8.71 -12.52
N GLN A 278 -1.59 10.00 -12.36
CA GLN A 278 -1.82 10.72 -11.11
C GLN A 278 -3.32 10.81 -10.87
N SER A 279 -3.76 10.35 -9.71
CA SER A 279 -5.17 10.41 -9.30
C SER A 279 -5.31 11.34 -8.11
N LEU A 280 -6.53 11.86 -7.90
CA LEU A 280 -6.88 12.64 -6.70
C LEU A 280 -6.76 11.83 -5.40
N PHE A 281 -6.58 10.51 -5.49
CA PHE A 281 -6.41 9.62 -4.35
C PHE A 281 -5.02 9.69 -3.69
N GLY A 282 -4.10 10.55 -4.17
CA GLY A 282 -2.82 10.80 -3.51
C GLY A 282 -2.10 12.06 -3.95
#